data_AF-A0A177LKY2-F1
#
_entry.id   AF-A0A177LKY2-F1
#
_cell.length_a   1.000
_cell.length_b   1.000
_cell.length_c   1.000
_cell.angle_alpha   90.00
_cell.angle_beta   90.00
_cell.angle_gamma   90.00
#
_symmetry.space_group_name_H-M   'P 1'
#
loop_
_entity.id
_entity.type
_entity.pdbx_description
1 polymer ?
#
loop_
_entity_poly.entity_id
_entity_poly.type
_entity_poly.pdbx_seq_one_letter_code
_entity_poly.pdbx_strand_id
1 'polypeptide(L)'
;MSYNIIIEEFDSNITGYVDQLKEKIKDITFDSSLSVSFIISDHLDSKSLFNEKKQGVYLFELNLESGSLIGTKKSTQIKNFAEDWTKKKNNSFFSSSIIKKRLLHRKDYNEQWLPLYIGKSKDLHKRIREHIELSPLKNTYAMKLKHRANLHGLEFRVSTIELDVKNYDFIVPYVERSLREEYHPLIGKQ
;
A
#
# COMPACT_ATOMS: atom_id res chain seq x y z
N MET A 1 -19.31 -0.95 41.90
CA MET A 1 -19.16 -1.76 40.68
C MET A 1 -17.69 -2.09 40.52
N SER A 2 -17.32 -3.37 40.33
CA SER A 2 -15.92 -3.76 40.16
C SER A 2 -15.40 -3.24 38.82
N TYR A 3 -14.13 -2.79 38.76
CA TYR A 3 -13.54 -2.31 37.51
C TYR A 3 -13.55 -3.38 36.41
N ASN A 4 -13.47 -4.67 36.78
CA ASN A 4 -13.57 -5.79 35.84
C ASN A 4 -14.89 -5.78 35.07
N ILE A 5 -16.02 -5.53 35.76
CA ILE A 5 -17.35 -5.51 35.14
C ILE A 5 -17.43 -4.36 34.13
N ILE A 6 -16.87 -3.19 34.46
CA ILE A 6 -16.84 -2.03 33.57
C ILE A 6 -16.02 -2.32 32.31
N ILE A 7 -14.88 -2.99 32.45
CA ILE A 7 -14.01 -3.36 31.32
C ILE A 7 -14.68 -4.42 30.45
N GLU A 8 -15.31 -5.43 31.03
CA GLU A 8 -16.04 -6.48 30.30
C GLU A 8 -17.21 -5.90 29.48
N GLU A 9 -17.98 -5.00 30.08
CA GLU A 9 -19.09 -4.33 29.38
C GLU A 9 -18.56 -3.46 28.21
N PHE A 10 -17.48 -2.71 28.45
CA PHE A 10 -16.86 -1.91 27.41
C PHE A 10 -16.32 -2.76 26.26
N ASP A 11 -15.64 -3.88 26.55
CA ASP A 11 -15.12 -4.80 25.54
C ASP A 11 -16.23 -5.45 24.69
N SER A 12 -17.35 -5.82 25.33
CA SER A 12 -18.54 -6.32 24.63
C SER A 12 -19.11 -5.28 23.67
N ASN A 13 -19.23 -4.02 24.12
CA ASN A 13 -19.70 -2.92 23.28
C ASN A 13 -18.77 -2.67 22.09
N ILE A 14 -17.45 -2.64 22.34
CA ILE A 14 -16.42 -2.52 21.30
C ILE A 14 -16.53 -3.65 20.28
N THR A 15 -16.70 -4.89 20.73
CA THR A 15 -16.86 -6.06 19.86
C THR A 15 -18.07 -5.88 18.95
N GLY A 16 -19.22 -5.47 19.50
CA GLY A 16 -20.42 -5.17 18.71
C GLY A 16 -20.19 -4.10 17.64
N TYR A 17 -19.46 -3.02 17.96
CA TYR A 17 -19.12 -1.98 16.97
C TYR A 17 -18.12 -2.46 15.91
N VAL A 18 -17.16 -3.30 16.28
CA VAL A 18 -16.20 -3.89 15.33
C VAL A 18 -16.94 -4.75 14.30
N ASP A 19 -17.90 -5.57 14.73
CA ASP A 19 -18.62 -6.46 13.81
C ASP A 19 -19.54 -5.67 12.87
N GLN A 20 -20.23 -4.64 13.37
CA GLN A 20 -20.97 -3.71 12.50
C GLN A 20 -20.07 -3.00 11.50
N LEU A 21 -18.87 -2.56 11.93
CA LEU A 21 -17.91 -1.93 11.04
C LEU A 21 -17.46 -2.90 9.94
N LYS A 22 -17.11 -4.15 10.29
CA LYS A 22 -16.70 -5.17 9.32
C LYS A 22 -17.74 -5.42 8.24
N GLU A 23 -19.03 -5.40 8.58
CA GLU A 23 -20.10 -5.58 7.59
C GLU A 23 -20.18 -4.41 6.62
N LYS A 24 -20.04 -3.18 7.13
CA LYS A 24 -20.21 -1.95 6.34
C LYS A 24 -18.98 -1.53 5.53
N ILE A 25 -17.77 -1.92 5.95
CA ILE A 25 -16.54 -1.53 5.23
C ILE A 25 -16.30 -2.34 3.96
N LYS A 26 -17.07 -3.40 3.69
CA LYS A 26 -16.94 -4.23 2.48
C LYS A 26 -17.14 -3.44 1.19
N ASP A 27 -17.95 -2.39 1.25
CA ASP A 27 -18.25 -1.55 0.08
C ASP A 27 -17.22 -0.43 -0.12
N ILE A 28 -16.26 -0.28 0.79
CA ILE A 28 -15.20 0.72 0.67
C ILE A 28 -14.17 0.24 -0.35
N THR A 29 -14.01 1.00 -1.42
CA THR A 29 -13.04 0.74 -2.49
C THR A 29 -12.24 2.01 -2.80
N PHE A 30 -11.05 1.84 -3.39
CA PHE A 30 -10.29 2.98 -3.90
C PHE A 30 -10.92 3.49 -5.20
N ASP A 31 -11.16 4.80 -5.27
CA ASP A 31 -11.54 5.45 -6.51
C ASP A 31 -10.29 5.68 -7.38
N SER A 32 -10.09 4.80 -8.37
CA SER A 32 -8.96 4.90 -9.28
C SER A 32 -9.00 6.13 -10.21
N SER A 33 -10.16 6.78 -10.37
CA SER A 33 -10.28 8.00 -11.19
C SER A 33 -9.62 9.22 -10.54
N LEU A 34 -9.45 9.19 -9.22
CA LEU A 34 -8.77 10.23 -8.43
C LEU A 34 -7.30 9.89 -8.16
N SER A 35 -6.78 8.85 -8.78
CA SER A 35 -5.39 8.42 -8.58
C SER A 35 -4.38 9.38 -9.20
N VAL A 36 -3.22 9.50 -8.57
CA VAL A 36 -2.09 10.27 -9.10
C VAL A 36 -1.08 9.30 -9.72
N SER A 37 -0.95 9.34 -11.05
CA SER A 37 0.04 8.56 -11.80
C SER A 37 1.38 9.28 -11.92
N PHE A 38 2.47 8.52 -11.88
CA PHE A 38 3.82 9.03 -12.08
C PHE A 38 4.76 7.93 -12.58
N ILE A 39 5.79 8.35 -13.33
CA ILE A 39 6.90 7.48 -13.74
C ILE A 39 8.04 7.65 -12.75
N ILE A 40 8.60 6.54 -12.26
CA ILE A 40 9.76 6.60 -11.37
C ILE A 40 11.00 7.00 -12.18
N SER A 41 11.70 8.02 -11.68
CA SER A 41 13.00 8.47 -12.17
C SER A 41 13.76 9.20 -11.07
N ASP A 42 15.04 9.48 -11.30
CA ASP A 42 15.86 10.30 -10.38
C ASP A 42 15.39 11.76 -10.30
N HIS A 43 14.63 12.23 -11.28
CA HIS A 43 14.12 13.61 -11.33
C HIS A 43 12.68 13.74 -10.84
N LEU A 44 12.04 12.65 -10.40
CA LEU A 44 10.70 12.72 -9.81
C LEU A 44 10.71 13.61 -8.56
N ASP A 45 9.85 14.63 -8.58
CA ASP A 45 9.54 15.49 -7.45
C ASP A 45 8.18 15.08 -6.86
N SER A 46 8.18 14.32 -5.77
CA SER A 46 6.94 13.87 -5.15
C SER A 46 6.25 14.94 -4.29
N LYS A 47 6.91 16.07 -3.99
CA LYS A 47 6.32 17.14 -3.18
C LYS A 47 5.25 17.90 -3.94
N SER A 48 5.42 18.11 -5.24
CA SER A 48 4.42 18.74 -6.10
C SER A 48 3.16 17.87 -6.25
N LEU A 49 3.32 16.54 -6.23
CA LEU A 49 2.23 15.58 -6.36
C LEU A 49 1.44 15.36 -5.07
N PHE A 50 2.11 15.44 -3.91
CA PHE A 50 1.52 15.11 -2.63
C PHE A 50 1.90 16.18 -1.60
N ASN A 51 1.02 17.12 -1.30
CA ASN A 51 1.34 18.30 -0.46
C ASN A 51 0.39 18.52 0.74
N GLU A 52 -0.87 18.10 0.64
CA GLU A 52 -1.86 18.25 1.71
C GLU A 52 -1.69 17.27 2.88
N LYS A 53 -2.08 17.69 4.09
CA LYS A 53 -2.12 16.81 5.25
C LYS A 53 -3.50 16.17 5.36
N LYS A 54 -3.55 14.87 5.05
CA LYS A 54 -4.78 14.05 5.11
C LYS A 54 -4.51 12.77 5.89
N GLN A 55 -5.49 12.27 6.61
CA GLN A 55 -5.40 10.98 7.31
C GLN A 55 -6.25 9.93 6.62
N GLY A 56 -5.79 8.67 6.60
CA GLY A 56 -6.54 7.57 6.02
C GLY A 56 -5.66 6.44 5.49
N VAL A 57 -6.06 5.87 4.35
CA VAL A 57 -5.40 4.72 3.70
C VAL A 57 -4.97 5.09 2.27
N TYR A 58 -3.88 4.51 1.79
CA TYR A 58 -3.39 4.67 0.42
C TYR A 58 -3.03 3.33 -0.21
N LEU A 59 -3.17 3.27 -1.53
CA LEU A 59 -2.83 2.12 -2.37
C LEU A 59 -1.83 2.57 -3.45
N PHE A 60 -0.68 1.91 -3.53
CA PHE A 60 0.21 1.96 -4.68
C PHE A 60 -0.10 0.81 -5.63
N GLU A 61 -0.15 1.13 -6.92
CA GLU A 61 -0.31 0.16 -8.00
C GLU A 61 0.78 0.34 -9.07
N LEU A 62 1.06 -0.73 -9.82
CA LEU A 62 2.00 -0.76 -10.95
C LEU A 62 1.23 -0.99 -12.24
N ASN A 63 1.51 -0.18 -13.26
CA ASN A 63 0.97 -0.41 -14.60
C ASN A 63 1.71 -1.57 -15.28
N LEU A 64 1.02 -2.69 -15.49
CA LEU A 64 1.54 -3.86 -16.21
C LEU A 64 1.65 -3.65 -17.72
N GLU A 65 1.01 -2.61 -18.23
CA GLU A 65 1.03 -2.22 -19.65
C GLU A 65 2.06 -1.10 -19.90
N SER A 66 2.83 -0.71 -18.88
CA SER A 66 4.01 0.13 -19.06
C SER A 66 5.02 -0.60 -19.96
N GLY A 67 5.43 0.04 -21.05
CA GLY A 67 6.36 -0.53 -22.05
C GLY A 67 7.75 -0.88 -21.51
N SER A 68 8.06 -0.53 -20.25
CA SER A 68 9.34 -0.81 -19.59
C SER A 68 9.37 -2.15 -18.85
N LEU A 69 8.26 -2.89 -18.76
CA LEU A 69 8.24 -4.22 -18.11
C LEU A 69 8.74 -5.34 -19.03
N ILE A 70 9.59 -6.20 -18.49
CA ILE A 70 10.14 -7.35 -19.22
C ILE A 70 9.16 -8.53 -19.17
N GLY A 71 8.76 -9.04 -20.33
CA GLY A 71 7.94 -10.25 -20.48
C GLY A 71 6.73 -10.02 -21.37
N THR A 72 6.31 -11.07 -22.10
CA THR A 72 5.17 -10.99 -23.04
C THR A 72 3.82 -11.23 -22.37
N LYS A 73 3.78 -11.99 -21.27
CA LYS A 73 2.58 -12.27 -20.48
C LYS A 73 2.62 -11.51 -19.16
N LYS A 74 1.46 -11.02 -18.69
CA LYS A 74 1.32 -10.33 -17.39
C LYS A 74 1.89 -11.13 -16.22
N SER A 75 1.66 -12.44 -16.18
CA SER A 75 2.23 -13.31 -15.13
C SER A 75 3.76 -13.36 -15.14
N THR A 76 4.38 -13.31 -16.33
CA THR A 76 5.83 -13.21 -16.48
C THR A 76 6.34 -11.84 -16.04
N GLN A 77 5.66 -10.75 -16.42
CA GLN A 77 6.00 -9.39 -16.00
C GLN A 77 5.96 -9.26 -14.47
N ILE A 78 4.90 -9.78 -13.82
CA ILE A 78 4.76 -9.76 -12.35
C ILE A 78 5.89 -10.55 -11.67
N LYS A 79 6.25 -11.72 -12.21
CA LYS A 79 7.35 -12.54 -11.69
C LYS A 79 8.68 -11.81 -11.80
N ASN A 80 8.98 -11.24 -12.97
CA ASN A 80 10.22 -10.50 -13.22
C ASN A 80 10.31 -9.26 -12.31
N PHE A 81 9.21 -8.51 -12.17
CA PHE A 81 9.12 -7.40 -11.22
C PHE A 81 9.41 -7.85 -9.78
N ALA A 82 8.84 -8.97 -9.34
CA ALA A 82 9.05 -9.49 -7.98
C ALA A 82 10.52 -9.92 -7.74
N GLU A 83 11.17 -10.49 -8.75
CA GLU A 83 12.59 -10.83 -8.71
C GLU A 83 13.46 -9.56 -8.60
N ASP A 84 13.19 -8.56 -9.43
CA ASP A 84 13.91 -7.28 -9.46
C ASP A 84 13.68 -6.47 -8.19
N TRP A 85 12.48 -6.55 -7.60
CA TRP A 85 12.20 -6.00 -6.28
C TRP A 85 13.09 -6.63 -5.20
N THR A 86 13.27 -7.95 -5.26
CA THR A 86 13.99 -8.75 -4.25
C THR A 86 15.50 -8.59 -4.37
N LYS A 87 16.06 -8.62 -5.59
CA LYS A 87 17.50 -8.45 -5.86
C LYS A 87 18.05 -7.19 -5.18
N LYS A 88 17.35 -6.05 -5.33
CA LYS A 88 17.80 -4.78 -4.74
C LYS A 88 17.68 -4.72 -3.22
N LYS A 89 16.67 -5.37 -2.62
CA LYS A 89 16.53 -5.41 -1.15
C LYS A 89 17.74 -6.06 -0.48
N ASN A 90 18.26 -7.13 -1.08
CA ASN A 90 19.38 -7.88 -0.51
C ASN A 90 20.72 -7.16 -0.67
N ASN A 91 20.86 -6.31 -1.69
CA ASN A 91 22.15 -5.73 -2.07
C ASN A 91 22.31 -4.25 -1.71
N SER A 92 21.28 -3.57 -1.19
CA SER A 92 21.31 -2.09 -1.12
C SER A 92 20.77 -1.50 0.20
N PHE A 93 19.53 -1.82 0.59
CA PHE A 93 18.89 -1.15 1.73
C PHE A 93 17.63 -1.87 2.26
N PHE A 94 17.35 -1.64 3.54
CA PHE A 94 16.15 -2.14 4.21
C PHE A 94 14.87 -1.52 3.61
N SER A 95 13.88 -2.36 3.30
CA SER A 95 12.59 -1.98 2.69
C SER A 95 11.57 -3.13 2.77
N SER A 96 10.31 -2.87 2.39
CA SER A 96 9.25 -3.90 2.30
C SER A 96 9.60 -5.03 1.32
N SER A 97 9.11 -6.25 1.60
CA SER A 97 9.35 -7.46 0.80
C SER A 97 8.15 -7.81 -0.09
N ILE A 98 8.41 -8.62 -1.12
CA ILE A 98 7.36 -9.39 -1.81
C ILE A 98 6.74 -10.41 -0.85
N ILE A 99 5.41 -10.47 -0.82
CA ILE A 99 4.67 -11.48 -0.07
C ILE A 99 4.49 -12.71 -0.96
N LYS A 100 5.30 -13.75 -0.73
CA LYS A 100 5.33 -14.98 -1.56
C LYS A 100 3.94 -15.60 -1.79
N LYS A 101 3.12 -15.68 -0.74
CA LYS A 101 1.74 -16.22 -0.86
C LYS A 101 0.92 -15.43 -1.88
N ARG A 102 1.01 -14.09 -1.87
CA ARG A 102 0.28 -13.23 -2.80
C ARG A 102 0.80 -13.33 -4.22
N LEU A 103 2.11 -13.47 -4.41
CA LEU A 103 2.70 -13.72 -5.73
C LEU A 103 2.14 -15.00 -6.38
N LEU A 104 1.97 -16.07 -5.60
CA LEU A 104 1.40 -17.34 -6.10
C LEU A 104 -0.05 -17.20 -6.59
N HIS A 105 -0.82 -16.27 -6.02
CA HIS A 105 -2.19 -15.96 -6.44
C HIS A 105 -2.25 -15.09 -7.72
N ARG A 106 -1.12 -14.61 -8.26
CA ARG A 106 -1.09 -13.72 -9.44
C ARG A 106 -0.83 -14.43 -10.78
N LYS A 107 -0.97 -15.77 -10.83
CA LYS A 107 -0.73 -16.54 -12.07
C LYS A 107 -1.66 -16.14 -13.22
N ASP A 108 -2.92 -15.85 -12.90
CA ASP A 108 -3.98 -15.53 -13.87
C ASP A 108 -4.38 -14.04 -13.83
N TYR A 109 -3.52 -13.19 -13.27
CA TYR A 109 -3.80 -11.75 -13.16
C TYR A 109 -3.81 -11.09 -14.54
N ASN A 110 -4.92 -10.48 -14.90
CA ASN A 110 -5.18 -9.93 -16.25
C ASN A 110 -5.46 -8.43 -16.28
N GLU A 111 -5.65 -7.78 -15.13
CA GLU A 111 -5.88 -6.34 -15.03
C GLU A 111 -4.63 -5.53 -15.39
N GLN A 112 -4.81 -4.25 -15.70
CA GLN A 112 -3.71 -3.34 -16.01
C GLN A 112 -2.90 -2.96 -14.77
N TRP A 113 -3.57 -2.69 -13.65
CA TRP A 113 -2.98 -2.04 -12.48
C TRP A 113 -2.79 -3.00 -11.32
N LEU A 114 -1.59 -3.54 -11.17
CA LEU A 114 -1.26 -4.50 -10.12
C LEU A 114 -1.21 -3.83 -8.73
N PRO A 115 -2.02 -4.25 -7.74
CA PRO A 115 -1.90 -3.78 -6.36
C PRO A 115 -0.55 -4.16 -5.77
N LEU A 116 0.22 -3.14 -5.39
CA LEU A 116 1.56 -3.32 -4.84
C LEU A 116 1.58 -3.16 -3.34
N TYR A 117 1.08 -2.06 -2.80
CA TYR A 117 1.23 -1.76 -1.38
C TYR A 117 0.03 -1.00 -0.87
N ILE A 118 -0.52 -1.46 0.25
CA ILE A 118 -1.52 -0.72 1.03
C ILE A 118 -0.89 -0.35 2.36
N GLY A 119 -1.08 0.90 2.76
CA GLY A 119 -0.71 1.41 4.06
C GLY A 119 -1.66 2.49 4.56
N LYS A 120 -1.50 2.87 5.83
CA LYS A 120 -2.28 3.91 6.49
C LYS A 120 -1.38 4.96 7.11
N SER A 121 -1.86 6.20 7.22
CA SER A 121 -1.14 7.27 7.90
C SER A 121 -2.08 8.36 8.41
N LYS A 122 -1.70 9.02 9.52
CA LYS A 122 -2.29 10.31 9.95
C LYS A 122 -1.83 11.48 9.06
N ASP A 123 -0.84 11.24 8.20
CA ASP A 123 -0.33 12.14 7.17
C ASP A 123 0.01 11.30 5.92
N LEU A 124 -1.00 11.10 5.08
CA LEU A 124 -0.97 10.29 3.87
C LEU A 124 0.12 10.73 2.93
N HIS A 125 0.11 12.01 2.56
CA HIS A 125 1.02 12.55 1.57
C HIS A 125 2.47 12.49 2.06
N LYS A 126 2.75 12.83 3.32
CA LYS A 126 4.10 12.62 3.87
C LYS A 126 4.52 11.16 3.75
N ARG A 127 3.64 10.23 4.10
CA ARG A 127 3.98 8.81 4.06
C ARG A 127 4.18 8.29 2.63
N ILE A 128 3.35 8.71 1.68
CA ILE A 128 3.50 8.40 0.26
C ILE A 128 4.84 8.92 -0.26
N ARG A 129 5.22 10.17 0.06
CA ARG A 129 6.54 10.73 -0.29
C ARG A 129 7.68 9.92 0.34
N GLU A 130 7.56 9.47 1.58
CA GLU A 130 8.56 8.57 2.19
C GLU A 130 8.69 7.24 1.41
N HIS A 131 7.59 6.68 0.92
CA HIS A 131 7.65 5.49 0.07
C HIS A 131 8.39 5.73 -1.26
N ILE A 132 8.39 6.97 -1.76
CA ILE A 132 9.08 7.34 -3.00
C ILE A 132 10.54 7.72 -2.72
N GLU A 133 10.80 8.66 -1.82
CA GLU A 133 12.07 9.40 -1.73
C GLU A 133 12.96 9.04 -0.53
N LEU A 134 12.41 8.35 0.50
CA LEU A 134 13.13 8.18 1.77
C LEU A 134 14.52 7.59 1.56
N SER A 135 15.51 8.19 2.23
CA SER A 135 16.92 7.81 2.13
C SER A 135 17.14 6.29 2.30
N PRO A 136 18.02 5.66 1.51
CA PRO A 136 18.42 4.27 1.67
C PRO A 136 18.92 3.94 3.07
N LEU A 137 19.57 4.91 3.74
CA LEU A 137 20.17 4.76 5.07
C LEU A 137 19.14 4.59 6.21
N LYS A 138 17.87 4.94 5.98
CA LYS A 138 16.83 4.81 7.01
C LYS A 138 16.28 3.40 7.06
N ASN A 139 16.39 2.72 8.20
CA ASN A 139 15.84 1.37 8.38
C ASN A 139 14.34 1.39 8.64
N THR A 140 13.57 1.61 7.57
CA THR A 140 12.10 1.55 7.59
C THR A 140 11.55 0.69 6.45
N TYR A 141 10.31 0.22 6.59
CA TYR A 141 9.63 -0.54 5.55
C TYR A 141 9.14 0.31 4.35
N ALA A 142 9.57 1.58 4.24
CA ALA A 142 9.30 2.37 3.05
C ALA A 142 9.81 1.65 1.79
N MET A 143 9.11 1.87 0.68
CA MET A 143 9.45 1.22 -0.60
C MET A 143 10.73 1.78 -1.22
N LYS A 144 11.00 3.07 -0.99
CA LYS A 144 12.16 3.84 -1.47
C LYS A 144 12.29 3.76 -2.99
N LEU A 145 11.18 3.96 -3.69
CA LEU A 145 11.06 3.71 -5.14
C LEU A 145 12.11 4.47 -5.96
N LYS A 146 12.40 5.72 -5.63
CA LYS A 146 13.41 6.55 -6.32
C LYS A 146 14.80 5.90 -6.31
N HIS A 147 15.16 5.21 -5.22
CA HIS A 147 16.46 4.54 -5.06
C HIS A 147 16.55 3.17 -5.76
N ARG A 148 15.47 2.73 -6.40
CA ARG A 148 15.41 1.47 -7.17
C ARG A 148 15.61 1.76 -8.66
N ALA A 149 16.85 2.09 -9.04
CA ALA A 149 17.22 2.37 -10.44
C ALA A 149 16.77 1.31 -11.46
N ASN A 150 16.71 0.04 -11.05
CA ASN A 150 16.22 -1.06 -11.87
C ASN A 150 14.69 -1.03 -12.13
N LEU A 151 13.96 -0.16 -11.45
CA LEU A 151 12.53 0.07 -11.62
C LEU A 151 12.23 1.44 -12.24
N HIS A 152 13.25 2.21 -12.63
CA HIS A 152 13.04 3.48 -13.32
C HIS A 152 12.38 3.25 -14.68
N GLY A 153 11.54 4.20 -15.10
CA GLY A 153 10.72 4.09 -16.31
C GLY A 153 9.40 3.34 -16.09
N LEU A 154 9.25 2.59 -14.98
CA LEU A 154 7.97 1.99 -14.62
C LEU A 154 6.97 3.06 -14.15
N GLU A 155 5.73 2.89 -14.57
CA GLU A 155 4.62 3.75 -14.19
C GLU A 155 3.87 3.17 -12.98
N PHE A 156 3.64 4.05 -12.00
CA PHE A 156 2.87 3.75 -10.81
C PHE A 156 1.71 4.73 -10.69
N ARG A 157 0.69 4.35 -9.93
CA ARG A 157 -0.31 5.29 -9.44
C ARG A 157 -0.51 5.12 -7.94
N VAL A 158 -0.99 6.19 -7.31
CA VAL A 158 -1.40 6.17 -5.90
C VAL A 158 -2.83 6.67 -5.77
N SER A 159 -3.65 5.85 -5.12
CA SER A 159 -5.04 6.19 -4.75
C SER A 159 -5.13 6.36 -3.24
N THR A 160 -5.99 7.25 -2.77
CA THR A 160 -6.18 7.53 -1.33
C THR A 160 -7.64 7.46 -0.93
N ILE A 161 -7.90 6.97 0.27
CA ILE A 161 -9.19 7.09 0.96
C ILE A 161 -8.95 7.92 2.21
N GLU A 162 -9.54 9.10 2.24
CA GLU A 162 -9.48 10.01 3.37
C GLU A 162 -10.48 9.56 4.44
N LEU A 163 -9.99 9.41 5.67
CA LEU A 163 -10.77 8.96 6.82
C LEU A 163 -10.58 9.95 7.95
N ASP A 164 -11.32 11.06 7.91
CA ASP A 164 -11.27 12.06 8.96
C ASP A 164 -12.08 11.61 10.19
N VAL A 165 -11.45 10.79 11.02
CA VAL A 165 -12.09 10.19 12.20
C VAL A 165 -11.29 10.49 13.45
N LYS A 166 -12.01 10.74 14.56
CA LYS A 166 -11.38 10.99 15.87
C LYS A 166 -10.68 9.74 16.42
N ASN A 167 -11.31 8.57 16.25
CA ASN A 167 -10.81 7.29 16.75
C ASN A 167 -9.94 6.58 15.70
N TYR A 168 -8.97 7.29 15.11
CA TYR A 168 -8.13 6.79 14.00
C TYR A 168 -7.48 5.44 14.31
N ASP A 169 -6.88 5.32 15.50
CA ASP A 169 -6.11 4.13 15.89
C ASP A 169 -7.01 2.90 16.12
N PHE A 170 -8.33 3.11 16.20
CA PHE A 170 -9.33 2.06 16.24
C PHE A 170 -9.88 1.76 14.83
N ILE A 171 -10.41 2.78 14.13
CA ILE A 171 -11.19 2.59 12.89
C ILE A 171 -10.31 2.25 11.67
N VAL A 172 -9.30 3.09 11.40
CA VAL A 172 -8.46 2.99 10.19
C VAL A 172 -7.71 1.65 10.08
N PRO A 173 -7.20 1.00 11.15
CA PRO A 173 -6.69 -0.36 11.06
C PRO A 173 -7.64 -1.38 10.46
N TYR A 174 -8.95 -1.35 10.78
CA TYR A 174 -9.91 -2.31 10.23
C TYR A 174 -10.16 -2.06 8.75
N VAL A 175 -10.29 -0.80 8.35
CA VAL A 175 -10.45 -0.40 6.94
C VAL A 175 -9.22 -0.85 6.13
N GLU A 176 -8.01 -0.52 6.60
CA GLU A 176 -6.76 -0.93 5.95
C GLU A 176 -6.66 -2.45 5.81
N ARG A 177 -6.97 -3.19 6.87
CA ARG A 177 -6.96 -4.65 6.84
C ARG A 177 -7.96 -5.22 5.83
N SER A 178 -9.19 -4.71 5.81
CA SER A 178 -10.21 -5.17 4.86
C SER A 178 -9.78 -4.91 3.42
N LEU A 179 -9.21 -3.75 3.13
CA LEU A 179 -8.66 -3.43 1.80
C LEU A 179 -7.45 -4.33 1.46
N ARG A 180 -6.59 -4.69 2.41
CA ARG A 180 -5.51 -5.66 2.16
C ARG A 180 -6.04 -7.06 1.83
N GLU A 181 -7.15 -7.45 2.45
CA GLU A 181 -7.82 -8.72 2.22
C GLU A 181 -8.48 -8.72 0.84
N GLU A 182 -9.05 -7.60 0.40
CA GLU A 182 -9.64 -7.45 -0.94
C GLU A 182 -8.58 -7.38 -2.06
N TYR A 183 -7.68 -6.39 -2.00
CA TYR A 183 -6.77 -6.08 -3.12
C TYR A 183 -5.54 -7.00 -3.18
N HIS A 184 -5.25 -7.74 -2.09
CA HIS A 184 -4.08 -8.61 -1.98
C HIS A 184 -2.74 -7.98 -2.45
N PRO A 185 -2.33 -6.79 -1.97
CA PRO A 185 -1.13 -6.10 -2.48
C PRO A 185 0.15 -6.94 -2.40
N LEU A 186 0.95 -6.93 -3.46
CA LEU A 186 2.10 -7.83 -3.64
C LEU A 186 3.25 -7.59 -2.64
N ILE A 187 3.42 -6.36 -2.16
CA ILE A 187 4.49 -5.89 -1.29
C ILE A 187 3.93 -5.59 0.11
N GLY A 188 4.70 -5.93 1.13
CA GLY A 188 4.38 -5.55 2.50
C GLY A 188 5.42 -6.00 3.51
N LYS A 189 5.03 -5.93 4.78
CA LYS A 189 5.77 -6.55 5.88
C LYS A 189 5.40 -8.04 5.90
N GLN A 190 6.41 -8.89 5.81
CA GLN A 190 6.34 -10.29 6.26
C GLN A 190 6.81 -10.33 7.71
#